data_AF-B7IE78-F1
#
_entry.id   AF-B7IE78-F1
#
_cell.length_a   1.000
_cell.length_b   1.000
_cell.length_c   1.000
_cell.angle_alpha   90.00
_cell.angle_beta   90.00
_cell.angle_gamma   90.00
#
_symmetry.space_group_name_H-M   'P 1'
#
loop_
_entity.id
_entity.type
_entity.pdbx_description
1 polymer ?
#
loop_
_entity_poly.entity_id
_entity_poly.type
_entity_poly.pdbx_seq_one_letter_code
_entity_poly.pdbx_strand_id
1 'polypeptide(L)'
;MYGIVSDLYRNIVRLKTNNGDIVIKSNKKMPKGLKVEIKNIGQGDYKGKILMGPSKVLPSLDAIYYSSMITEDRSLVEKLSFLFEELSKRVKIDRSFLEKFKKYFEAGEVDEDNKVFGNYVNLLSGRYGFRSFGMIKIFVDRKAEEFVLYFKDNVIKGKVEGNDIFLSTDKIIENIEQLKERLKKYFLNVYIKYENFEGGIYV
;
A
#
# COMPACT_ATOMS: atom_id res chain seq x y z
N MET A 1 -20.37 11.86 -8.60
CA MET A 1 -19.75 11.05 -9.69
C MET A 1 -20.59 9.80 -9.88
N TYR A 2 -20.74 9.26 -11.09
CA TYR A 2 -21.47 8.00 -11.30
C TYR A 2 -20.53 6.85 -11.63
N GLY A 3 -20.89 5.65 -11.21
CA GLY A 3 -20.22 4.41 -11.58
C GLY A 3 -21.22 3.27 -11.80
N ILE A 4 -20.79 2.23 -12.51
CA ILE A 4 -21.58 1.01 -12.73
C ILE A 4 -20.91 -0.14 -11.97
N VAL A 5 -21.68 -0.88 -11.18
CA VAL A 5 -21.19 -2.08 -10.49
C VAL A 5 -20.72 -3.11 -11.52
N SER A 6 -19.41 -3.31 -11.61
CA SER A 6 -18.83 -4.26 -12.57
C SER A 6 -18.61 -5.62 -11.93
N ASP A 7 -18.08 -5.65 -10.71
CA ASP A 7 -17.66 -6.89 -10.04
C ASP A 7 -17.86 -6.80 -8.54
N LEU A 8 -17.98 -7.97 -7.92
CA LEU A 8 -18.36 -8.13 -6.52
C LEU A 8 -17.52 -9.25 -5.90
N TYR A 9 -16.98 -9.00 -4.72
CA TYR A 9 -16.37 -10.04 -3.89
C TYR A 9 -16.69 -9.76 -2.43
N ARG A 10 -17.53 -10.63 -1.83
CA ARG A 10 -18.08 -10.41 -0.47
C ARG A 10 -18.75 -9.03 -0.37
N ASN A 11 -18.21 -8.14 0.45
CA ASN A 11 -18.68 -6.77 0.64
C ASN A 11 -17.86 -5.73 -0.14
N ILE A 12 -16.90 -6.17 -0.96
CA ILE A 12 -16.09 -5.32 -1.82
C ILE A 12 -16.74 -5.24 -3.20
N VAL A 13 -16.90 -4.03 -3.71
CA VAL A 13 -17.60 -3.73 -4.96
C VAL A 13 -16.70 -2.92 -5.86
N ARG A 14 -16.53 -3.35 -7.11
CA ARG A 14 -15.86 -2.58 -8.16
C ARG A 14 -16.88 -1.78 -8.96
N LEU A 15 -16.59 -0.50 -9.12
CA LEU A 15 -17.39 0.45 -9.89
C LEU A 15 -16.56 0.93 -11.09
N LYS A 16 -17.06 0.70 -12.30
CA LYS A 16 -16.51 1.32 -13.51
C LYS A 16 -16.98 2.76 -13.61
N THR A 17 -16.05 3.70 -13.71
CA THR A 17 -16.34 5.12 -13.93
C THR A 17 -15.58 5.64 -15.15
N ASN A 18 -15.94 6.83 -15.63
CA ASN A 18 -15.24 7.46 -16.75
C ASN A 18 -13.77 7.81 -16.41
N ASN A 19 -13.44 7.95 -15.13
CA ASN A 19 -12.10 8.32 -14.66
C ASN A 19 -11.25 7.09 -14.28
N GLY A 20 -11.75 5.88 -14.54
CA GLY A 20 -11.15 4.62 -14.10
C GLY A 20 -12.00 3.89 -13.06
N ASP A 21 -11.52 2.74 -12.63
CA ASP A 21 -12.25 1.89 -11.71
C ASP A 21 -12.07 2.38 -10.26
N ILE A 22 -13.10 2.22 -9.46
CA ILE A 22 -13.13 2.53 -8.03
C ILE A 22 -13.55 1.28 -7.29
N VAL A 23 -12.94 1.03 -6.14
CA VAL A 23 -13.33 -0.08 -5.28
C VAL A 23 -13.82 0.46 -3.95
N ILE A 24 -15.01 -0.01 -3.56
CA ILE A 24 -15.67 0.39 -2.31
C ILE A 24 -15.95 -0.84 -1.43
N LYS A 25 -15.94 -0.61 -0.11
CA LYS A 25 -16.48 -1.54 0.89
C LYS A 25 -17.91 -1.12 1.20
N SER A 26 -18.88 -1.90 0.73
CA SER A 26 -20.31 -1.63 0.92
C SER A 26 -20.83 -2.34 2.17
N ASN A 27 -21.81 -1.75 2.84
CA ASN A 27 -22.54 -2.39 3.94
C ASN A 27 -23.64 -3.36 3.47
N LYS A 28 -24.02 -3.30 2.19
CA LYS A 28 -25.07 -4.12 1.57
C LYS A 28 -24.58 -4.74 0.26
N LYS A 29 -25.15 -5.89 -0.10
CA LYS A 29 -24.91 -6.49 -1.41
C LYS A 29 -25.51 -5.58 -2.51
N MET A 30 -24.70 -5.29 -3.52
CA MET A 30 -25.10 -4.45 -4.66
C MET A 30 -25.26 -5.35 -5.90
N PRO A 31 -26.34 -5.24 -6.68
CA PRO A 31 -26.48 -5.95 -7.94
C PRO A 31 -25.43 -5.52 -8.98
N LYS A 32 -24.89 -6.47 -9.75
CA LYS A 32 -24.04 -6.18 -10.91
C LYS A 32 -24.85 -5.44 -11.97
N GLY A 33 -24.26 -4.45 -12.63
CA GLY A 33 -24.92 -3.56 -13.59
C GLY A 33 -25.70 -2.41 -12.97
N LEU A 34 -25.84 -2.35 -11.63
CA LEU A 34 -26.48 -1.22 -10.97
C LEU A 34 -25.66 0.06 -11.20
N LYS A 35 -26.32 1.12 -11.69
CA LYS A 35 -25.74 2.46 -11.74
C LYS A 35 -25.85 3.09 -10.35
N VAL A 36 -24.72 3.53 -9.82
CA VAL A 36 -24.62 4.14 -8.50
C VAL A 36 -24.07 5.55 -8.62
N GLU A 37 -24.69 6.46 -7.89
CA GLU A 37 -24.12 7.79 -7.65
C GLU A 37 -23.21 7.73 -6.43
N ILE A 38 -21.93 8.01 -6.64
CA ILE A 38 -20.93 8.17 -5.60
C ILE A 38 -21.07 9.61 -5.08
N LYS A 39 -21.80 9.76 -3.98
CA LYS A 39 -21.91 10.99 -3.18
C LYS A 39 -20.98 10.94 -1.98
N ASN A 40 -20.70 12.09 -1.35
CA ASN A 40 -19.95 12.15 -0.10
C ASN A 40 -20.63 11.29 1.00
N ILE A 41 -19.81 10.71 1.87
CA ILE A 41 -20.16 9.68 2.86
C ILE A 41 -21.40 10.10 3.68
N GLY A 42 -22.47 9.29 3.66
CA GLY A 42 -23.60 9.41 4.59
C GLY A 42 -25.01 9.45 3.98
N GLN A 43 -25.16 9.69 2.67
CA GLN A 43 -26.47 9.79 1.99
C GLN A 43 -26.61 8.76 0.85
N GLY A 44 -27.71 8.02 0.83
CA GLY A 44 -28.07 7.05 -0.21
C GLY A 44 -28.53 5.68 0.31
N ASP A 45 -29.10 4.85 -0.57
CA ASP A 45 -29.63 3.50 -0.25
C ASP A 45 -28.54 2.48 0.13
N TYR A 46 -27.32 2.76 -0.33
CA TYR A 46 -26.10 1.98 -0.12
C TYR A 46 -25.03 2.87 0.49
N LYS A 47 -24.54 2.52 1.69
CA LYS A 47 -23.45 3.23 2.35
C LYS A 47 -22.15 2.43 2.20
N GLY A 48 -21.07 3.10 1.80
CA GLY A 48 -19.78 2.45 1.64
C GLY A 48 -18.59 3.39 1.80
N LYS A 49 -17.43 2.80 2.07
CA LYS A 49 -16.14 3.50 2.15
C LYS A 49 -15.33 3.21 0.89
N ILE A 50 -14.80 4.24 0.25
CA ILE A 50 -13.87 4.07 -0.88
C ILE A 50 -12.57 3.46 -0.33
N LEU A 51 -12.16 2.32 -0.89
CA LEU A 51 -10.91 1.64 -0.56
C LEU A 51 -9.80 1.97 -1.55
N MET A 52 -10.11 2.17 -2.84
CA MET A 52 -9.10 2.34 -3.88
C MET A 52 -9.67 3.03 -5.13
N GLY A 53 -8.80 3.62 -5.95
CA GLY A 53 -9.16 4.30 -7.21
C GLY A 53 -9.70 5.72 -7.01
N PRO A 54 -10.01 6.48 -8.07
CA PRO A 54 -10.06 6.04 -9.47
C PRO A 54 -8.69 5.65 -10.03
N SER A 55 -8.58 4.48 -10.66
CA SER A 55 -7.36 4.01 -11.34
C SER A 55 -7.70 3.11 -12.53
N LYS A 56 -6.86 3.11 -13.57
CA LYS A 56 -6.98 2.19 -14.71
C LYS A 56 -6.54 0.77 -14.38
N VAL A 57 -5.65 0.62 -13.41
CA VAL A 57 -5.08 -0.66 -13.00
C VAL A 57 -5.33 -0.83 -11.52
N LEU A 58 -6.10 -1.86 -11.16
CA LEU A 58 -6.42 -2.21 -9.78
C LEU A 58 -6.16 -3.70 -9.57
N PRO A 59 -5.65 -4.09 -8.37
CA PRO A 59 -5.55 -5.49 -7.99
C PRO A 59 -6.91 -6.19 -8.00
N SER A 60 -6.87 -7.52 -7.97
CA SER A 60 -8.05 -8.36 -7.79
C SER A 60 -8.84 -8.03 -6.51
N LEU A 61 -10.17 -8.24 -6.53
CA LEU A 61 -11.04 -7.84 -5.41
C LEU A 61 -10.81 -8.63 -4.13
N ASP A 62 -10.36 -9.88 -4.25
CA ASP A 62 -9.94 -10.71 -3.13
C ASP A 62 -8.68 -10.14 -2.46
N ALA A 63 -7.68 -9.71 -3.23
CA ALA A 63 -6.50 -9.06 -2.70
C ALA A 63 -6.85 -7.76 -1.95
N ILE A 64 -7.72 -6.93 -2.53
CA ILE A 64 -8.22 -5.71 -1.87
C ILE A 64 -9.01 -6.05 -0.58
N TYR A 65 -9.81 -7.12 -0.62
CA TYR A 65 -10.51 -7.60 0.57
C TYR A 65 -9.52 -8.00 1.67
N TYR A 66 -8.50 -8.80 1.34
CA TYR A 66 -7.45 -9.22 2.29
C TYR A 66 -6.74 -8.01 2.90
N SER A 67 -6.34 -7.03 2.10
CA SER A 67 -5.73 -5.78 2.59
C SER A 67 -6.63 -5.03 3.57
N SER A 68 -7.93 -4.95 3.26
CA SER A 68 -8.92 -4.28 4.12
C SER A 68 -9.19 -5.00 5.45
N MET A 69 -8.71 -6.24 5.62
CA MET A 69 -8.72 -6.98 6.88
C MET A 69 -7.50 -6.67 7.76
N ILE A 70 -6.43 -6.14 7.16
CA ILE A 70 -5.18 -5.80 7.86
C ILE A 70 -5.21 -4.35 8.35
N THR A 71 -5.67 -3.41 7.52
CA THR A 71 -5.68 -1.97 7.85
C THR A 71 -6.87 -1.25 7.20
N GLU A 72 -7.25 -0.12 7.81
CA GLU A 72 -8.26 0.80 7.30
C GLU A 72 -7.68 2.01 6.56
N ASP A 73 -6.36 2.20 6.62
CA ASP A 73 -5.65 3.26 5.91
C ASP A 73 -5.66 2.96 4.42
N ARG A 74 -6.21 3.89 3.65
CA ARG A 74 -6.42 3.72 2.20
C ARG A 74 -5.11 3.52 1.44
N SER A 75 -4.06 4.26 1.81
CA SER A 75 -2.77 4.19 1.13
C SER A 75 -2.07 2.86 1.39
N LEU A 76 -2.18 2.34 2.62
CA LEU A 76 -1.65 1.04 3.00
C LEU A 76 -2.48 -0.10 2.39
N VAL A 77 -3.81 0.03 2.33
CA VAL A 77 -4.69 -0.93 1.64
C VAL A 77 -4.26 -1.09 0.18
N GLU A 78 -4.02 0.01 -0.52
CA GLU A 78 -3.56 -0.01 -1.91
C GLU A 78 -2.23 -0.77 -2.06
N LYS A 79 -1.20 -0.45 -1.26
CA LYS A 79 0.09 -1.14 -1.33
C LYS A 79 0.00 -2.62 -0.97
N LEU A 80 -0.77 -2.96 0.07
CA LEU A 80 -1.00 -4.35 0.46
C LEU A 80 -1.78 -5.12 -0.60
N SER A 81 -2.66 -4.48 -1.37
CA SER A 81 -3.49 -5.18 -2.36
C SER A 81 -2.62 -5.74 -3.48
N PHE A 82 -1.64 -4.96 -3.95
CA PHE A 82 -0.64 -5.44 -4.91
C PHE A 82 0.24 -6.55 -4.32
N LEU A 83 0.62 -6.45 -3.04
CA LEU A 83 1.38 -7.49 -2.35
C LEU A 83 0.60 -8.81 -2.27
N PHE A 84 -0.67 -8.76 -1.86
CA PHE A 84 -1.51 -9.95 -1.73
C PHE A 84 -1.84 -10.59 -3.08
N GLU A 85 -1.96 -9.80 -4.15
CA GLU A 85 -2.12 -10.32 -5.51
C GLU A 85 -0.90 -11.13 -5.98
N GLU A 86 0.31 -10.75 -5.57
CA GLU A 86 1.51 -11.56 -5.84
C GLU A 86 1.59 -12.80 -4.93
N LEU A 87 1.25 -12.65 -3.64
CA LEU A 87 1.27 -13.76 -2.69
C LEU A 87 0.25 -14.85 -3.05
N SER A 88 -0.95 -14.47 -3.50
CA SER A 88 -2.02 -15.42 -3.83
C SER A 88 -1.65 -16.37 -4.97
N LYS A 89 -0.67 -16.00 -5.82
CA LYS A 89 -0.12 -16.85 -6.88
C LYS A 89 0.72 -18.01 -6.36
N ARG A 90 1.18 -17.95 -5.10
CA ARG A 90 2.16 -18.89 -4.53
C ARG A 90 1.72 -19.53 -3.23
N VAL A 91 0.83 -18.88 -2.48
CA VAL A 91 0.30 -19.40 -1.22
C VAL A 91 -1.18 -19.10 -1.08
N LYS A 92 -1.90 -20.01 -0.42
CA LYS A 92 -3.31 -19.81 -0.09
C LYS A 92 -3.43 -18.76 1.02
N ILE A 93 -4.16 -17.68 0.74
CA ILE A 93 -4.46 -16.62 1.71
C ILE A 93 -5.71 -17.00 2.50
N ASP A 94 -5.52 -17.83 3.54
CA ASP A 94 -6.58 -18.22 4.46
C ASP A 94 -6.62 -17.34 5.72
N ARG A 95 -7.53 -17.67 6.64
CA ARG A 95 -7.70 -16.93 7.89
C ARG A 95 -6.44 -16.95 8.76
N SER A 96 -5.76 -18.09 8.86
CA SER A 96 -4.55 -18.23 9.67
C SER A 96 -3.41 -17.39 9.10
N PHE A 97 -3.24 -17.40 7.79
CA PHE A 97 -2.28 -16.52 7.10
C PHE A 97 -2.57 -15.05 7.40
N LEU A 98 -3.83 -14.62 7.27
CA LEU A 98 -4.23 -13.22 7.50
C LEU A 98 -4.03 -12.81 8.97
N GLU A 99 -4.34 -13.67 9.93
CA GLU A 99 -4.11 -13.42 11.35
C GLU A 99 -2.61 -13.28 11.66
N LYS A 100 -1.78 -14.18 11.12
CA LYS A 100 -0.32 -14.09 11.27
C LYS A 100 0.25 -12.85 10.57
N PHE A 101 -0.25 -12.52 9.39
CA PHE A 101 0.13 -11.31 8.65
C PHE A 101 -0.25 -10.06 9.41
N LYS A 102 -1.46 -10.00 10.00
CA LYS A 102 -1.90 -8.87 10.81
C LYS A 102 -1.01 -8.68 12.04
N LYS A 103 -0.67 -9.76 12.75
CA LYS A 103 0.28 -9.73 13.87
C LYS A 103 1.65 -9.17 13.41
N TYR A 104 2.19 -9.67 12.30
CA TYR A 104 3.44 -9.17 11.73
C TYR A 104 3.35 -7.70 11.29
N PHE A 105 2.22 -7.32 10.69
CA PHE A 105 1.97 -5.95 10.26
C PHE A 105 1.95 -4.99 11.46
N GLU A 106 1.31 -5.36 12.57
CA GLU A 106 1.19 -4.51 13.76
C GLU A 106 2.48 -4.48 14.59
N ALA A 107 3.06 -5.66 14.88
CA ALA A 107 4.22 -5.77 15.76
C ALA A 107 5.56 -5.53 15.02
N GLY A 108 5.66 -5.97 13.77
CA GLY A 108 6.92 -6.00 13.03
C GLY A 108 7.89 -7.09 13.49
N GLU A 109 9.15 -6.97 13.09
CA GLU A 109 10.24 -7.93 13.39
C GLU A 109 10.73 -7.86 14.85
N VAL A 110 9.81 -7.96 15.82
CA VAL A 110 10.09 -7.88 17.28
C VAL A 110 10.59 -9.18 17.89
N ASP A 111 10.29 -10.31 17.25
CA ASP A 111 10.69 -11.65 17.67
C ASP A 111 11.15 -12.46 16.44
N GLU A 112 11.79 -13.60 16.70
CA GLU A 112 12.34 -14.46 15.66
C GLU A 112 11.24 -15.04 14.77
N ASP A 113 10.08 -15.39 15.34
CA ASP A 113 8.93 -15.91 14.59
C ASP A 113 8.40 -14.90 13.56
N ASN A 114 8.28 -13.64 13.94
CA ASN A 114 7.87 -12.54 13.07
C ASN A 114 8.93 -12.24 12.01
N LYS A 115 10.21 -12.32 12.36
CA LYS A 115 11.31 -12.16 11.39
C LYS A 115 11.31 -13.28 10.34
N VAL A 116 11.15 -14.53 10.77
CA VAL A 116 11.02 -15.69 9.87
C VAL A 116 9.81 -15.53 8.97
N PHE A 117 8.66 -15.11 9.53
CA PHE A 117 7.46 -14.87 8.73
C PHE A 117 7.64 -13.71 7.73
N GLY A 118 8.26 -12.60 8.13
CA GLY A 118 8.58 -11.48 7.24
C GLY A 118 9.49 -11.91 6.08
N ASN A 119 10.47 -12.77 6.35
CA ASN A 119 11.32 -13.36 5.31
C ASN A 119 10.53 -14.26 4.37
N TYR A 120 9.66 -15.11 4.91
CA TYR A 120 8.77 -15.96 4.13
C TYR A 120 7.85 -15.14 3.20
N VAL A 121 7.21 -14.09 3.72
CA VAL A 121 6.40 -13.16 2.93
C VAL A 121 7.23 -12.56 1.79
N ASN A 122 8.42 -12.02 2.08
CA ASN A 122 9.24 -11.37 1.06
C ASN A 122 9.76 -12.33 -0.01
N LEU A 123 10.05 -13.59 0.34
CA LEU A 123 10.43 -14.63 -0.60
C LEU A 123 9.30 -14.91 -1.59
N LEU A 124 8.06 -14.95 -1.09
CA LEU A 124 6.88 -15.25 -1.89
C LEU A 124 6.28 -14.04 -2.61
N SER A 125 6.63 -12.82 -2.24
CA SER A 125 5.90 -11.64 -2.70
C SER A 125 6.25 -11.12 -4.11
N GLY A 126 7.10 -11.84 -4.84
CA GLY A 126 7.28 -11.65 -6.29
C GLY A 126 7.80 -10.25 -6.64
N ARG A 127 7.00 -9.46 -7.37
CA ARG A 127 7.36 -8.07 -7.71
C ARG A 127 7.41 -7.14 -6.48
N TYR A 128 6.47 -7.30 -5.55
CA TYR A 128 6.30 -6.34 -4.45
C TYR A 128 6.91 -6.86 -3.15
N GLY A 129 7.65 -6.07 -2.40
CA GLY A 129 8.20 -6.43 -1.08
C GLY A 129 7.45 -5.75 0.06
N PHE A 130 7.50 -6.34 1.25
CA PHE A 130 6.95 -5.72 2.46
C PHE A 130 7.77 -6.05 3.70
N ARG A 131 8.19 -5.03 4.45
CA ARG A 131 8.85 -5.17 5.76
C ARG A 131 8.14 -4.31 6.80
N SER A 132 8.06 -4.83 8.02
CA SER A 132 7.43 -4.16 9.16
C SER A 132 8.39 -4.09 10.34
N PHE A 133 8.63 -2.89 10.85
CA PHE A 133 9.43 -2.64 12.06
C PHE A 133 8.60 -1.81 13.05
N GLY A 134 7.53 -2.41 13.59
CA GLY A 134 6.63 -1.76 14.55
C GLY A 134 5.80 -0.64 13.91
N MET A 135 6.18 0.62 14.10
CA MET A 135 5.47 1.74 13.46
C MET A 135 5.91 2.01 12.02
N ILE A 136 7.03 1.40 11.59
CA ILE A 136 7.57 1.59 10.24
C ILE A 136 7.02 0.50 9.33
N LYS A 137 6.52 0.90 8.15
CA LYS A 137 6.07 0.00 7.07
C LYS A 137 6.83 0.34 5.81
N ILE A 138 7.51 -0.63 5.23
CA ILE A 138 8.28 -0.45 4.00
C ILE A 138 7.67 -1.34 2.93
N PHE A 139 7.23 -0.73 1.84
CA PHE A 139 6.77 -1.42 0.64
C PHE A 139 7.77 -1.20 -0.48
N VAL A 140 8.10 -2.26 -1.21
CA VAL A 140 9.10 -2.22 -2.29
C VAL A 140 8.42 -2.62 -3.59
N ASP A 141 8.71 -1.93 -4.70
CA ASP A 141 8.47 -2.42 -6.06
C ASP A 141 9.82 -2.78 -6.66
N ARG A 142 10.14 -4.07 -6.67
CA ARG A 142 11.44 -4.58 -7.14
C ARG A 142 11.66 -4.34 -8.63
N LYS A 143 10.59 -4.16 -9.41
CA LYS A 143 10.69 -3.90 -10.85
C LYS A 143 11.01 -2.45 -11.15
N ALA A 144 10.45 -1.54 -10.36
CA ALA A 144 10.70 -0.10 -10.51
C ALA A 144 11.94 0.37 -9.73
N GLU A 145 12.53 -0.51 -8.91
CA GLU A 145 13.59 -0.18 -7.95
C GLU A 145 13.16 0.94 -6.98
N GLU A 146 11.86 0.97 -6.68
CA GLU A 146 11.23 1.98 -5.83
C GLU A 146 10.79 1.38 -4.50
N PHE A 147 10.72 2.22 -3.48
CA PHE A 147 10.12 1.86 -2.20
C PHE A 147 9.34 3.03 -1.60
N VAL A 148 8.43 2.71 -0.71
CA VAL A 148 7.68 3.69 0.09
C VAL A 148 7.75 3.26 1.53
N LEU A 149 8.23 4.18 2.38
CA LEU A 149 8.30 4.02 3.82
C LEU A 149 7.22 4.88 4.47
N TYR A 150 6.39 4.26 5.29
CA TYR A 150 5.42 4.92 6.16
C TYR A 150 5.93 4.88 7.59
N PHE A 151 5.96 6.04 8.25
CA PHE A 151 6.31 6.17 9.65
C PHE A 151 5.52 7.31 10.28
N LYS A 152 4.63 6.98 11.23
CA LYS A 152 3.66 7.94 11.80
C LYS A 152 2.90 8.64 10.65
N ASP A 153 2.92 9.96 10.61
CA ASP A 153 2.28 10.78 9.58
C ASP A 153 3.23 11.15 8.42
N ASN A 154 4.39 10.49 8.32
CA ASN A 154 5.40 10.79 7.31
C ASN A 154 5.46 9.65 6.27
N VAL A 155 5.59 10.05 5.00
CA VAL A 155 5.76 9.13 3.87
C VAL A 155 7.02 9.51 3.12
N ILE A 156 7.99 8.59 3.09
CA ILE A 156 9.22 8.75 2.32
C ILE A 156 9.13 7.83 1.11
N LYS A 157 9.17 8.41 -0.09
CA LYS A 157 9.33 7.67 -1.34
C LYS A 157 10.82 7.54 -1.61
N GLY A 158 11.26 6.36 -2.01
CA GLY A 158 12.63 6.08 -2.35
C GLY A 158 12.76 5.44 -3.71
N LYS A 159 13.87 5.70 -4.39
CA LYS A 159 14.28 5.01 -5.61
C LYS A 159 15.76 4.69 -5.51
N VAL A 160 16.14 3.49 -5.91
CA VAL A 160 17.53 3.07 -6.04
C VAL A 160 17.85 2.98 -7.52
N GLU A 161 18.97 3.55 -7.94
CA GLU A 161 19.48 3.42 -9.32
C GLU A 161 20.98 3.08 -9.24
N GLY A 162 21.30 1.79 -9.41
CA GLY A 162 22.68 1.32 -9.25
C GLY A 162 23.22 1.58 -7.84
N ASN A 163 24.22 2.46 -7.74
CA ASN A 163 24.83 2.84 -6.46
C ASN A 163 24.22 4.10 -5.84
N ASP A 164 23.17 4.64 -6.43
CA ASP A 164 22.56 5.89 -6.00
C ASP A 164 21.21 5.63 -5.31
N ILE A 165 20.92 6.41 -4.27
CA ILE A 165 19.62 6.41 -3.60
C ILE A 165 19.01 7.81 -3.63
N PHE A 166 17.76 7.86 -4.08
CA PHE A 166 16.94 9.07 -4.13
C PHE A 166 15.82 8.93 -3.12
N LEU A 167 15.69 9.90 -2.21
CA LEU A 167 14.62 9.98 -1.23
C LEU A 167 13.80 11.24 -1.47
N SER A 168 12.49 11.11 -1.35
CA SER A 168 11.53 12.19 -1.54
C SER A 168 10.49 12.17 -0.43
N THR A 169 10.29 13.30 0.24
CA THR A 169 9.38 13.44 1.39
C THR A 169 8.79 14.84 1.41
N ASP A 170 7.58 14.98 1.94
CA ASP A 170 6.92 16.27 2.15
C ASP A 170 7.33 16.94 3.47
N LYS A 171 7.89 16.18 4.42
CA LYS A 171 8.32 16.68 5.72
C LYS A 171 9.83 16.67 5.89
N ILE A 172 10.32 17.67 6.62
CA ILE A 172 11.72 17.77 7.04
C ILE A 172 12.06 16.55 7.91
N ILE A 173 13.17 15.88 7.58
CA ILE A 173 13.71 14.79 8.38
C ILE A 173 14.73 15.38 9.34
N GLU A 174 14.50 15.24 10.64
CA GLU A 174 15.47 15.59 11.67
C GLU A 174 16.76 14.74 11.51
N ASN A 175 17.92 15.36 11.72
CA ASN A 175 19.24 14.69 11.58
C ASN A 175 19.53 14.13 10.17
N ILE A 176 19.16 14.89 9.13
CA ILE A 176 19.35 14.50 7.72
C ILE A 176 20.80 14.13 7.39
N GLU A 177 21.78 14.83 7.95
CA GLU A 177 23.21 14.57 7.68
C GLU A 177 23.64 13.22 8.25
N GLN A 178 23.18 12.85 9.46
CA GLN A 178 23.44 11.52 10.01
C GLN A 178 22.78 10.42 9.17
N LEU A 179 21.57 10.67 8.64
CA LEU A 179 20.92 9.74 7.72
C LEU A 179 21.75 9.56 6.45
N LYS A 180 22.22 10.66 5.84
CA LYS A 180 23.08 10.61 4.66
C LYS A 180 24.37 9.85 4.93
N GLU A 181 25.07 10.12 6.02
CA GLU A 181 26.29 9.40 6.41
C GLU A 181 26.05 7.89 6.55
N ARG A 182 24.93 7.50 7.16
CA ARG A 182 24.56 6.09 7.29
C ARG A 182 24.25 5.44 5.94
N LEU A 183 23.56 6.15 5.05
CA LEU A 183 23.24 5.67 3.70
C LEU A 183 24.48 5.59 2.81
N LYS A 184 25.45 6.50 2.97
CA LYS A 184 26.74 6.49 2.27
C LYS A 184 27.61 5.25 2.57
N LYS A 185 27.25 4.44 3.56
CA LYS A 185 27.87 3.12 3.80
C LYS A 185 27.44 2.07 2.77
N TYR A 186 26.32 2.30 2.09
CA TYR A 186 25.70 1.36 1.15
C TYR A 186 25.56 1.94 -0.26
N PHE A 187 25.55 3.27 -0.40
CA PHE A 187 25.34 3.99 -1.66
C PHE A 187 26.47 5.00 -1.89
N LEU A 188 26.88 5.18 -3.15
CA LEU A 188 27.89 6.17 -3.53
C LEU A 188 27.32 7.58 -3.38
N ASN A 189 26.11 7.80 -3.91
CA ASN A 189 25.42 9.08 -3.84
C ASN A 189 24.07 8.94 -3.13
N VAL A 190 23.73 9.96 -2.34
CA VAL A 190 22.49 10.04 -1.57
C VAL A 190 21.84 11.39 -1.89
N TYR A 191 20.68 11.35 -2.53
CA TYR A 191 19.92 12.53 -2.92
C TYR A 191 18.63 12.60 -2.11
N ILE A 192 18.35 13.74 -1.49
CA ILE A 192 17.14 13.93 -0.69
C ILE A 192 16.42 15.19 -1.17
N LYS A 193 15.17 15.01 -1.60
CA LYS A 193 14.29 16.06 -2.13
C LYS A 193 13.10 16.28 -1.19
N TYR A 194 12.79 17.54 -0.91
CA TYR A 194 11.59 17.93 -0.17
C TYR A 194 10.50 18.47 -1.12
N GLU A 195 9.34 17.82 -1.22
CA GLU A 195 8.37 18.07 -2.31
C GLU A 195 7.45 19.30 -2.17
N ASN A 196 7.60 20.12 -1.12
CA ASN A 196 6.73 21.29 -0.87
C ASN A 196 7.49 22.61 -0.69
N PHE A 197 8.78 22.65 -1.01
CA PHE A 197 9.50 23.92 -1.12
C PHE A 197 9.40 24.38 -2.57
N GLU A 198 8.84 25.57 -2.82
CA GLU A 198 8.82 26.17 -4.16
C GLU A 198 10.23 26.14 -4.76
N GLY A 199 10.39 25.45 -5.89
CA GLY A 199 11.67 25.26 -6.57
C GLY A 199 12.43 23.96 -6.27
N GLY A 200 12.01 23.16 -5.27
CA GLY A 200 12.63 21.88 -4.92
C GLY A 200 14.09 22.03 -4.47
N ILE A 201 14.32 22.14 -3.16
CA ILE A 201 15.68 22.17 -2.62
C ILE A 201 16.21 20.74 -2.55
N TYR A 202 17.32 20.48 -3.26
CA TYR A 202 18.14 19.29 -3.09
C TYR A 202 19.22 19.60 -2.06
N VAL A 203 19.40 18.72 -1.08
CA VAL A 203 20.49 18.81 -0.09
C VAL A 203 21.28 17.53 -0.13
#